data_AF-A0A836A6Y6-F1
#
_entry.id   AF-A0A836A6Y6-F1
#
_cell.length_a   1.000
_cell.length_b   1.000
_cell.length_c   1.000
_cell.angle_alpha   90.00
_cell.angle_beta   90.00
_cell.angle_gamma   90.00
#
_symmetry.space_group_name_H-M   'P 1'
#
loop_
_entity.id
_entity.type
_entity.pdbx_description
1 polymer ?
#
loop_
_entity_poly.entity_id
_entity_poly.type
_entity_poly.pdbx_seq_one_letter_code
_entity_poly.pdbx_strand_id
1 'polypeptide(L)'
;MDDLKVALSQLHVSELPGSTASKLSKTQLVCKSIAFVLTAINQTQKENLRKFYKGTKYKPLELQPKKICAMHCQLNMHEENWKATQQQRKEWL
;
A
#
# COMPACT_ATOMS: atom_id res chain seq x y z
N MET A 1 16.25 -13.89 -0.96
CA MET A 1 16.32 -12.54 -1.59
C MET A 1 17.76 -12.18 -1.91
N ASP A 2 18.67 -12.51 -1.01
CA ASP A 2 20.07 -12.13 -1.12
C ASP A 2 20.75 -12.78 -2.34
N ASP A 3 20.35 -13.99 -2.73
CA ASP A 3 20.86 -14.64 -3.95
C ASP A 3 20.54 -13.85 -5.23
N LEU A 4 19.31 -13.31 -5.35
CA LEU A 4 18.92 -12.49 -6.50
C LEU A 4 19.68 -11.15 -6.52
N LYS A 5 19.95 -10.57 -5.35
CA LYS A 5 20.74 -9.34 -5.24
C LYS A 5 22.19 -9.57 -5.63
N VAL A 6 22.80 -10.66 -5.16
CA VAL A 6 24.16 -11.07 -5.53
C VAL A 6 24.25 -11.31 -7.05
N ALA A 7 23.29 -12.02 -7.63
CA ALA A 7 23.22 -12.24 -9.07
C ALA A 7 23.09 -10.91 -9.85
N LEU A 8 22.29 -9.96 -9.37
CA LEU A 8 22.15 -8.65 -9.99
C LEU A 8 23.46 -7.84 -9.94
N SER A 9 24.15 -7.83 -8.80
CA SER A 9 25.44 -7.15 -8.65
C SER A 9 26.50 -7.73 -9.59
N GLN A 10 26.55 -9.05 -9.76
CA GLN A 10 27.45 -9.70 -10.72
C GLN A 10 27.11 -9.31 -12.17
N LEU A 11 25.83 -9.26 -12.53
CA LEU A 11 25.40 -8.86 -13.87
C LEU A 11 25.76 -7.40 -14.18
N HIS A 12 25.61 -6.49 -13.21
CA HIS A 12 25.93 -5.07 -13.37
C HIS A 12 27.43 -4.83 -13.63
N VAL A 13 28.32 -5.56 -12.96
CA VAL A 13 29.78 -5.50 -13.23
C VAL A 13 30.09 -5.99 -14.65
N SER A 14 29.33 -6.96 -15.16
CA SER A 14 29.53 -7.57 -16.48
C SER A 14 28.96 -6.77 -17.67
N GLU A 15 28.23 -5.68 -17.40
CA GLU A 15 27.46 -4.90 -18.38
C GLU A 15 28.24 -3.73 -19.03
N LEU A 16 29.50 -3.49 -18.63
CA LEU A 16 30.38 -2.43 -19.16
C LEU A 16 30.37 -2.32 -20.71
N PRO A 17 30.57 -1.11 -21.27
CA PRO A 17 30.16 -0.74 -22.64
C PRO A 17 30.75 -1.68 -23.70
N GLY A 18 29.86 -2.42 -24.37
CA GLY A 18 30.18 -3.54 -25.28
C GLY A 18 29.40 -4.84 -24.99
N SER A 19 28.38 -4.80 -24.14
CA SER A 19 27.69 -6.00 -23.66
C SER A 19 26.73 -6.66 -24.67
N THR A 20 26.63 -7.99 -24.59
CA THR A 20 25.75 -8.82 -25.43
C THR A 20 24.27 -8.65 -25.03
N ALA A 21 23.37 -8.53 -26.01
CA ALA A 21 21.92 -8.36 -25.78
C ALA A 21 21.28 -9.40 -24.84
N SER A 22 21.84 -10.61 -24.76
CA SER A 22 21.39 -11.69 -23.87
C SER A 22 21.67 -11.45 -22.38
N LYS A 23 22.58 -10.52 -22.03
CA LYS A 23 22.87 -10.13 -20.63
C LYS A 23 21.89 -9.06 -20.15
N LEU A 24 21.59 -8.07 -21.00
CA LEU A 24 20.60 -7.02 -20.73
C LEU A 24 19.21 -7.58 -20.42
N SER A 25 18.78 -8.60 -21.19
CA SER A 25 17.50 -9.27 -20.95
C SER A 25 17.47 -10.01 -19.61
N LYS A 26 18.58 -10.59 -19.19
CA LYS A 26 18.72 -11.25 -17.87
C LYS A 26 18.67 -10.23 -16.73
N THR A 27 19.32 -9.07 -16.86
CA THR A 27 19.24 -7.98 -15.87
C THR A 27 17.78 -7.54 -15.65
N GLN A 28 17.03 -7.31 -16.73
CA GLN A 28 15.61 -6.93 -16.62
C GLN A 28 14.76 -8.01 -15.94
N LEU A 29 15.01 -9.28 -16.24
CA LEU A 29 14.31 -10.41 -15.62
C LEU A 29 14.57 -10.46 -14.11
N VAL A 30 15.85 -10.39 -13.70
CA VAL A 30 16.24 -10.43 -12.28
C VAL A 30 15.65 -9.25 -11.50
N CYS A 31 15.67 -8.04 -12.06
CA CYS A 31 15.03 -6.87 -11.44
C CYS A 31 13.52 -7.06 -11.21
N LYS A 32 12.81 -7.60 -12.21
CA LYS A 32 11.37 -7.91 -12.09
C LYS A 32 11.12 -8.97 -11.01
N SER A 33 11.94 -10.02 -10.95
CA SER A 33 11.84 -11.05 -9.91
C SER A 33 12.04 -10.49 -8.51
N ILE A 34 13.04 -9.63 -8.31
CA ILE A 34 13.27 -8.95 -7.02
C ILE A 34 12.07 -8.08 -6.64
N ALA A 35 11.56 -7.28 -7.59
CA ALA A 35 10.40 -6.42 -7.35
C ALA A 35 9.16 -7.24 -6.95
N PHE A 36 8.94 -8.39 -7.60
CA PHE A 36 7.81 -9.28 -7.30
C PHE A 36 7.90 -9.86 -5.89
N VAL A 37 9.06 -10.40 -5.51
CA VAL A 37 9.23 -10.98 -4.17
C VAL A 37 9.13 -9.90 -3.08
N LEU A 38 9.67 -8.69 -3.31
CA LEU A 38 9.54 -7.58 -2.37
C LEU A 38 8.07 -7.14 -2.22
N THR A 39 7.32 -7.16 -3.32
CA THR A 39 5.89 -6.86 -3.32
C THR A 39 5.11 -7.90 -2.51
N ALA A 40 5.40 -9.20 -2.68
CA ALA A 40 4.76 -10.26 -1.89
C ALA A 40 5.07 -10.15 -0.38
N ILE A 41 6.31 -9.82 -0.03
CA ILE A 41 6.70 -9.56 1.37
C ILE A 41 5.93 -8.35 1.93
N ASN A 42 5.88 -7.25 1.18
CA ASN A 42 5.16 -6.05 1.62
C ASN A 42 3.64 -6.28 1.74
N GLN A 43 3.05 -7.09 0.86
CA GLN A 43 1.64 -7.46 0.92
C GLN A 43 1.34 -8.26 2.19
N THR A 44 2.10 -9.33 2.45
CA THR A 44 1.91 -10.18 3.64
C THR A 44 2.13 -9.41 4.94
N GLN A 45 3.16 -8.55 5.01
CA GLN A 45 3.40 -7.67 6.15
C GLN A 45 2.22 -6.72 6.39
N LYS A 46 1.74 -6.03 5.35
CA LYS A 46 0.60 -5.10 5.47
C LYS A 46 -0.69 -5.81 5.84
N GLU A 47 -0.92 -7.01 5.34
CA GLU A 47 -2.09 -7.81 5.71
C GLU A 47 -2.07 -8.18 7.20
N ASN A 48 -0.92 -8.62 7.71
CA ASN A 48 -0.76 -8.94 9.12
C ASN A 48 -0.95 -7.71 10.01
N LEU A 49 -0.43 -6.54 9.61
CA LEU A 49 -0.67 -5.29 10.32
C LEU A 49 -2.15 -4.86 10.29
N ARG A 50 -2.85 -5.08 9.18
CA ARG A 50 -4.30 -4.81 9.09
C ARG A 50 -5.11 -5.69 10.03
N LYS A 51 -4.71 -6.96 10.20
CA LYS A 51 -5.31 -7.90 11.16
C LYS A 51 -5.06 -7.44 12.60
N PHE A 52 -3.82 -7.03 12.90
CA PHE A 52 -3.43 -6.55 14.23
C PHE A 52 -4.16 -5.27 14.65
N TYR A 53 -4.24 -4.28 13.77
CA TYR A 53 -4.94 -3.00 14.03
C TYR A 53 -6.44 -3.06 13.68
N LYS A 54 -7.05 -4.24 13.57
CA LYS A 54 -8.48 -4.35 13.31
C LYS A 54 -9.25 -3.94 14.57
N GLY A 55 -10.17 -2.98 14.42
CA GLY A 55 -11.00 -2.48 15.52
C GLY A 55 -10.31 -1.47 16.45
N THR A 56 -9.01 -1.22 16.30
CA THR A 56 -8.35 -0.15 17.06
C THR A 56 -8.75 1.22 16.52
N LYS A 57 -8.96 2.19 17.43
CA LYS A 57 -9.26 3.58 17.07
C LYS A 57 -8.09 4.24 16.31
N TYR A 58 -6.87 3.99 16.79
CA TYR A 58 -5.66 4.57 16.22
C TYR A 58 -4.93 3.54 15.36
N LYS A 59 -4.70 3.91 14.09
CA LYS A 59 -3.95 3.12 13.11
C LYS A 59 -2.84 3.98 12.53
N PRO A 60 -1.68 3.38 12.18
CA PRO A 60 -0.65 4.06 11.42
C PRO A 60 -1.20 4.69 10.15
N LEU A 61 -0.68 5.87 9.78
CA LEU A 61 -1.13 6.64 8.61
C LEU A 61 -1.15 5.80 7.32
N GLU A 62 -0.17 4.91 7.14
CA GLU A 62 -0.07 4.04 5.96
C GLU A 62 -1.22 3.03 5.80
N LEU A 63 -1.87 2.65 6.91
CA LEU A 63 -2.99 1.71 6.91
C LEU A 63 -4.34 2.42 6.85
N GLN A 64 -4.36 3.75 6.97
CA GLN A 64 -5.58 4.53 6.87
C GLN A 64 -6.08 4.57 5.42
N PRO A 65 -7.40 4.68 5.20
CA PRO A 65 -7.94 4.90 3.88
C PRO A 65 -7.35 6.19 3.28
N LYS A 66 -6.83 6.11 2.05
CA LYS A 66 -6.37 7.29 1.32
C LYS A 66 -7.58 8.06 0.79
N LYS A 67 -8.02 9.09 1.53
CA LYS A 67 -9.04 10.05 1.09
C LYS A 67 -8.40 11.43 0.90
N ILE A 68 -9.11 12.31 0.20
CA ILE A 68 -8.71 13.72 0.10
C ILE A 68 -8.96 14.45 1.43
N CYS A 69 -8.23 15.54 1.68
CA CYS A 69 -8.37 16.33 2.90
C CYS A 69 -9.83 16.77 3.16
N ALA A 70 -10.53 17.24 2.11
CA ALA A 70 -11.93 17.66 2.21
C ALA A 70 -12.86 16.54 2.74
N MET A 71 -12.65 15.28 2.33
CA MET A 71 -13.43 14.14 2.81
C MET A 71 -13.10 13.74 4.25
N HIS A 72 -11.91 14.09 4.76
CA HIS A 72 -11.57 13.89 6.17
C HIS A 72 -12.16 14.97 7.07
N CYS A 73 -12.32 16.19 6.54
CA CYS A 73 -12.94 17.31 7.26
C CYS A 73 -14.47 17.32 7.21
N GLN A 74 -15.08 16.59 6.27
CA GLN A 74 -16.53 16.46 6.17
C GLN A 74 -17.09 15.70 7.38
N LEU A 75 -18.30 16.09 7.81
CA LEU A 75 -19.06 15.39 8.85
C LEU A 75 -19.41 13.96 8.43
N ASN A 76 -19.58 13.06 9.41
CA ASN A 76 -20.09 11.74 9.13
C ASN A 76 -21.58 11.80 8.77
N MET A 77 -22.09 10.87 7.95
CA MET A 77 -23.52 10.84 7.57
C MET A 77 -24.48 10.84 8.77
N HIS A 78 -24.06 10.23 9.90
CA HIS A 78 -24.84 10.27 11.14
C HIS A 78 -24.93 11.67 11.73
N GLU A 79 -23.83 12.43 11.69
CA GLU A 79 -23.77 13.81 12.18
C GLU A 79 -24.53 14.75 11.24
N GLU A 80 -24.43 14.55 9.92
CA GLU A 80 -25.21 15.31 8.93
C GLU A 80 -26.72 15.09 9.08
N ASN A 81 -27.14 13.85 9.34
CA ASN A 81 -28.54 13.50 9.55
C ASN A 81 -29.01 13.68 11.00
N TRP A 82 -28.14 14.17 11.89
CA TRP A 82 -28.48 14.33 13.30
C TRP A 82 -29.55 15.42 13.47
N LYS A 83 -30.75 15.00 13.84
CA LYS A 83 -31.87 15.90 14.13
C LYS A 83 -32.10 15.97 15.64
N ALA A 84 -32.40 17.16 16.14
CA ALA A 84 -32.82 17.34 17.52
C ALA A 84 -34.12 16.55 17.79
N THR A 85 -34.28 16.03 19.01
CA THR A 85 -35.45 15.21 19.39
C THR A 85 -36.79 15.94 19.21
N GLN A 86 -36.79 17.28 19.28
CA GLN A 86 -37.98 18.09 19.00
C GLN A 86 -38.36 18.06 17.51
N GLN A 87 -37.38 18.14 16.62
CA GLN A 87 -37.59 18.07 15.17
C GLN A 87 -38.11 16.69 14.77
N GLN A 88 -37.53 15.62 15.32
CA GLN A 88 -37.98 14.25 15.10
C GLN A 88 -39.43 14.03 15.53
N ARG A 89 -39.83 14.56 16.70
CA ARG A 89 -41.22 14.49 17.18
C ARG A 89 -42.19 15.23 16.28
N LYS A 90 -41.80 16.38 15.74
CA LYS A 90 -42.61 17.15 14.77
C LYS A 90 -42.77 16.44 13.43
N GLU A 91 -41.75 15.71 12.97
CA GLU A 91 -41.79 14.94 11.72
C GLU A 91 -42.59 13.64 11.85
N TRP A 92 -42.77 13.13 13.07
CA TRP A 92 -43.51 11.90 13.35
C TRP A 92 -45.02 12.11 13.55
N LEU A 93 -45.39 13.31 14.02
CA LEU A 93 -46.78 13.78 14.15
C LEU A 93 -47.34 14.25 12.81
#